data_AF-A0A1B0EUK8-F1
#
_entry.id   AF-A0A1B0EUK8-F1
#
_cell.length_a   1.000
_cell.length_b   1.000
_cell.length_c   1.000
_cell.angle_alpha   90.00
_cell.angle_beta   90.00
_cell.angle_gamma   90.00
#
_symmetry.space_group_name_H-M   'P 1'
#
loop_
_entity.id
_entity.type
_entity.pdbx_description
1 polymer ?
#
loop_
_entity_poly.entity_id
_entity_poly.type
_entity_poly.pdbx_seq_one_letter_code
_entity_poly.pdbx_strand_id
1 'polypeptide(L)'
;MVATGENRTRNGHVLVWEQPGLFQSEDGKHKKKWLGTRHFVTFMLFLGMANAYVMRTNMSVAIVAMGLGEGPIVPCTHALLAKWIPPNERSRMGAFVYAGAQFGTIVSMPLSGLLAEYGFDGGWPSIFYVFGIIGVVWSVAFIWLVYEDPSSHPRIDEREKKYINPPIPFKAIIKSLPFYAILFAHMGQNYGYETLMTELPTYMKQVLRFSIKEVRRCILGMNSLRVKNSRDKLLKALAL
;
A
#
# COMPACT_ATOMS: atom_id res chain seq x y z
N MET A 1 -10.82 89.86 -1.95
CA MET A 1 -11.31 90.63 -0.80
C MET A 1 -12.70 90.13 -0.43
N VAL A 2 -13.06 90.33 0.83
CA VAL A 2 -14.37 90.07 1.48
C VAL A 2 -14.51 88.69 2.13
N ALA A 3 -14.21 88.70 3.43
CA ALA A 3 -14.75 87.79 4.42
C ALA A 3 -15.97 88.47 5.07
N THR A 4 -17.05 87.72 5.24
CA THR A 4 -18.18 87.94 6.17
C THR A 4 -18.77 86.54 6.36
N GLY A 5 -18.96 85.93 7.53
CA GLY A 5 -19.14 86.40 8.89
C GLY A 5 -20.30 85.60 9.46
N GLU A 6 -20.07 84.92 10.60
CA GLU A 6 -21.06 84.65 11.66
C GLU A 6 -21.84 83.31 11.76
N ASN A 7 -21.30 82.45 12.65
CA ASN A 7 -21.89 81.74 13.82
C ASN A 7 -23.16 80.85 13.78
N ARG A 8 -22.96 79.67 14.43
CA ARG A 8 -23.84 78.90 15.36
C ARG A 8 -25.06 78.18 14.72
N THR A 9 -25.14 76.84 14.70
CA THR A 9 -25.23 75.96 15.88
C THR A 9 -25.18 74.46 15.49
N ARG A 10 -24.55 73.65 16.35
CA ARG A 10 -24.88 72.25 16.72
C ARG A 10 -25.47 71.30 15.64
N ASN A 11 -24.62 70.41 15.13
CA ASN A 11 -24.61 68.95 15.41
C ASN A 11 -23.75 68.26 14.34
N GLY A 12 -22.97 67.25 14.74
CA GLY A 12 -21.99 66.59 13.88
C GLY A 12 -22.63 65.94 12.65
N HIS A 13 -22.52 66.61 11.50
CA HIS A 13 -22.78 66.02 10.21
C HIS A 13 -21.54 65.25 9.77
N VAL A 14 -21.59 63.93 9.90
CA VAL A 14 -20.73 63.05 9.11
C VAL A 14 -21.06 63.36 7.65
N LEU A 15 -20.11 63.94 6.92
CA LEU A 15 -20.20 64.13 5.47
C LEU A 15 -20.13 62.74 4.83
N VAL A 16 -21.27 62.06 4.77
CA VAL A 16 -21.45 60.87 3.94
C VAL A 16 -21.42 61.38 2.51
N TRP A 17 -20.34 61.06 1.80
CA TRP A 17 -20.24 61.30 0.36
C TRP A 17 -21.28 60.43 -0.33
N GLU A 18 -22.42 61.02 -0.67
CA GLU A 18 -23.47 60.36 -1.44
C GLU A 18 -22.98 60.25 -2.89
N GLN A 19 -22.61 59.03 -3.29
CA GLN A 19 -22.14 58.71 -4.64
C GLN A 19 -23.38 58.60 -5.54
N PRO A 20 -23.63 59.54 -6.48
CA PRO A 20 -24.79 59.46 -7.36
C PRO A 20 -24.53 58.34 -8.39
N GLY A 21 -25.07 57.15 -8.13
CA GLY A 21 -25.03 56.04 -9.09
C GLY A 21 -24.86 54.64 -8.49
N LEU A 22 -24.65 54.48 -7.18
CA LEU A 22 -24.41 53.15 -6.61
C LEU A 22 -25.69 52.32 -6.37
N PHE A 23 -26.86 52.93 -6.49
CA PHE A 23 -28.16 52.26 -6.44
C PHE A 23 -28.93 52.51 -7.73
N GLN A 24 -28.41 52.03 -8.86
CA GLN A 24 -29.30 51.72 -9.98
C GLN A 24 -30.11 50.48 -9.57
N SER A 25 -31.37 50.71 -9.19
CA SER A 25 -32.37 49.65 -9.12
C SER A 25 -32.57 49.13 -10.54
N GLU A 26 -31.83 48.08 -10.91
CA GLU A 26 -32.12 47.31 -12.11
C GLU A 26 -33.47 46.60 -11.91
N ASP A 27 -34.55 47.28 -12.29
CA ASP A 27 -35.87 46.68 -12.53
C ASP A 27 -35.83 45.85 -13.84
N GLY A 28 -34.86 44.94 -13.92
CA GLY A 28 -34.71 43.97 -14.99
C GLY A 28 -35.44 42.69 -14.59
N LYS A 29 -36.55 42.39 -15.27
CA LYS A 29 -37.29 41.12 -15.19
C LYS A 29 -36.33 39.91 -15.28
N HIS A 30 -35.80 39.47 -14.14
CA HIS A 30 -34.95 38.30 -14.05
C HIS A 30 -35.84 37.07 -14.30
N LYS A 31 -35.81 36.54 -15.52
CA LYS A 31 -36.34 35.20 -15.81
C LYS A 31 -35.65 34.23 -14.84
N LYS A 32 -36.38 33.72 -13.84
CA LYS A 32 -35.87 32.72 -12.90
C LYS A 32 -35.39 31.52 -13.71
N LYS A 33 -34.08 31.40 -13.93
CA LYS A 33 -33.47 30.16 -14.44
C LYS A 33 -33.72 29.10 -13.37
N TRP A 34 -34.60 28.16 -13.69
CA TRP A 34 -35.10 27.11 -12.79
C TRP A 34 -33.97 26.21 -12.24
N LEU A 35 -32.85 26.08 -12.98
CA LEU A 35 -31.61 25.50 -12.48
C LEU A 35 -30.57 26.59 -12.20
N GLY A 36 -30.49 27.03 -10.94
CA GLY A 36 -29.40 27.88 -10.45
C GLY A 36 -28.13 27.09 -10.15
N THR A 37 -26.98 27.76 -10.11
CA THR A 37 -25.63 27.24 -9.80
C THR A 37 -25.58 26.29 -8.58
N ARG A 38 -26.49 26.48 -7.61
CA ARG A 38 -26.66 25.59 -6.45
C ARG A 38 -26.99 24.15 -6.83
N HIS A 39 -27.88 23.92 -7.79
CA HIS A 39 -28.24 22.57 -8.23
C HIS A 39 -27.07 21.89 -8.96
N PHE A 40 -26.28 22.67 -9.71
CA PHE A 40 -25.08 22.16 -10.37
C PHE A 40 -24.00 21.76 -9.35
N VAL A 41 -23.80 22.56 -8.30
CA VAL A 41 -22.87 22.24 -7.20
C VAL A 41 -23.34 21.01 -6.41
N THR A 42 -24.62 20.91 -6.08
CA THR A 42 -25.16 19.73 -5.39
C THR A 42 -25.07 18.47 -6.25
N PHE A 43 -25.30 18.60 -7.57
CA PHE A 43 -25.14 17.49 -8.51
C PHE A 43 -23.67 17.04 -8.64
N MET A 44 -22.71 17.97 -8.70
CA MET A 44 -21.28 17.62 -8.67
C MET A 44 -20.86 16.98 -7.35
N LEU A 45 -21.36 17.44 -6.21
CA LEU A 45 -21.09 16.81 -4.91
C LEU A 45 -21.66 15.38 -4.84
N PHE A 46 -22.86 15.17 -5.38
CA PHE A 46 -23.47 13.85 -5.48
C PHE A 46 -22.65 12.91 -6.38
N LEU A 47 -22.24 13.37 -7.56
CA LEU A 47 -21.35 12.63 -8.46
C LEU A 47 -19.99 12.34 -7.84
N GLY A 48 -19.41 13.29 -7.10
CA GLY A 48 -18.16 13.11 -6.37
C GLY A 48 -18.26 12.04 -5.29
N MET A 49 -19.35 12.04 -4.50
CA MET A 49 -19.64 11.01 -3.50
C MET A 49 -19.89 9.64 -4.14
N ALA A 50 -20.63 9.59 -5.25
CA ALA A 50 -20.88 8.35 -5.99
C ALA A 50 -19.57 7.75 -6.54
N ASN A 51 -18.71 8.57 -7.16
CA ASN A 51 -17.41 8.13 -7.66
C ASN A 51 -16.49 7.63 -6.53
N ALA A 52 -16.46 8.33 -5.39
CA ALA A 52 -15.69 7.90 -4.22
C ALA A 52 -16.18 6.55 -3.66
N TYR A 53 -17.49 6.31 -3.65
CA TYR A 53 -18.07 5.04 -3.21
C TYR A 53 -17.74 3.89 -4.17
N VAL A 54 -17.81 4.13 -5.48
CA VAL A 54 -17.46 3.14 -6.51
C VAL A 54 -15.97 2.76 -6.45
N MET A 55 -15.07 3.73 -6.28
CA MET A 55 -13.64 3.43 -6.12
C MET A 55 -13.37 2.59 -4.86
N ARG A 56 -14.01 2.93 -3.74
CA ARG A 56 -13.83 2.20 -2.48
C ARG A 56 -14.29 0.76 -2.59
N THR A 57 -15.47 0.53 -3.16
CA THR A 57 -16.03 -0.81 -3.35
C THR A 57 -15.17 -1.66 -4.27
N ASN A 58 -14.70 -1.11 -5.39
CA ASN A 58 -13.81 -1.81 -6.32
C ASN A 58 -12.50 -2.28 -5.65
N MET A 59 -11.86 -1.40 -4.86
CA MET A 59 -10.64 -1.77 -4.12
C MET A 59 -10.91 -2.82 -3.04
N SER A 60 -12.03 -2.73 -2.32
CA SER A 60 -12.38 -3.74 -1.32
C SER A 60 -12.62 -5.12 -1.92
N VAL A 61 -13.32 -5.21 -3.07
CA VAL A 61 -13.53 -6.48 -3.76
C VAL A 61 -12.20 -7.09 -4.22
N ALA A 62 -11.29 -6.27 -4.76
CA ALA A 62 -9.97 -6.72 -5.18
C ALA A 62 -9.14 -7.27 -4.01
N ILE A 63 -9.15 -6.60 -2.85
CA ILE A 63 -8.42 -7.05 -1.65
C ILE A 63 -8.96 -8.39 -1.14
N VAL A 64 -10.29 -8.55 -1.12
CA VAL A 64 -10.91 -9.82 -0.69
C VAL A 64 -10.55 -10.95 -1.65
N ALA A 65 -10.62 -10.71 -2.96
CA ALA A 65 -10.25 -11.71 -3.97
C ALA A 65 -8.77 -12.11 -3.86
N MET A 66 -7.88 -11.14 -3.68
CA MET A 66 -6.44 -11.37 -3.46
C MET A 66 -6.19 -12.17 -2.18
N GLY A 67 -6.81 -11.79 -1.05
CA GLY A 67 -6.65 -12.50 0.22
C GLY A 67 -7.13 -13.96 0.17
N LEU A 68 -8.22 -14.23 -0.57
CA LEU A 68 -8.69 -15.60 -0.78
C LEU A 68 -7.73 -16.43 -1.63
N GLY A 69 -7.08 -15.83 -2.63
CA GLY A 69 -6.10 -16.50 -3.48
C GLY A 69 -4.76 -16.76 -2.79
N GLU A 70 -4.29 -15.83 -1.96
CA GLU A 70 -3.00 -15.94 -1.28
C GLU A 70 -3.03 -16.79 -0.02
N GLY A 71 -4.17 -16.87 0.66
CA GLY A 71 -4.35 -17.64 1.91
C GLY A 71 -3.84 -19.08 1.88
N PRO A 72 -4.19 -19.91 0.87
CA PRO A 72 -3.77 -21.31 0.83
C PRO A 72 -2.30 -21.52 0.41
N ILE A 73 -1.57 -20.49 -0.02
CA ILE A 73 -0.22 -20.67 -0.57
C ILE A 73 0.74 -21.32 0.43
N VAL A 74 0.74 -20.85 1.69
CA VAL A 74 1.63 -21.36 2.74
C VAL A 74 1.35 -22.84 3.08
N PRO A 75 0.11 -23.25 3.42
CA PRO A 75 -0.19 -24.65 3.72
C PRO A 75 -0.01 -25.57 2.50
N CYS A 76 -0.36 -25.12 1.28
CA CYS A 76 -0.12 -25.88 0.05
C CYS A 76 1.37 -26.10 -0.21
N THR A 77 2.19 -25.07 0.00
CA THR A 77 3.66 -25.18 -0.13
C THR A 77 4.22 -26.18 0.88
N HIS A 78 3.78 -26.15 2.14
CA HIS A 78 4.20 -27.15 3.12
C HIS A 78 3.76 -28.57 2.80
N ALA A 79 2.54 -28.75 2.30
CA ALA A 79 2.04 -30.06 1.88
C ALA A 79 2.87 -30.62 0.72
N LEU A 80 3.19 -29.78 -0.26
CA LEU A 80 4.04 -30.14 -1.39
C LEU A 80 5.47 -30.49 -0.93
N LEU A 81 6.09 -29.65 -0.10
CA LEU A 81 7.42 -29.91 0.43
C LEU A 81 7.45 -31.19 1.30
N ALA A 82 6.39 -31.47 2.04
CA ALA A 82 6.30 -32.68 2.85
C ALA A 82 6.23 -33.95 2.00
N LYS A 83 5.58 -33.88 0.82
CA LYS A 83 5.49 -35.00 -0.13
C LYS A 83 6.76 -35.19 -0.98
N TRP A 84 7.47 -34.11 -1.30
CA TRP A 84 8.59 -34.17 -2.25
C TRP A 84 9.98 -34.27 -1.61
N ILE A 85 10.13 -33.88 -0.33
CA ILE A 85 11.45 -33.81 0.31
C ILE A 85 11.57 -34.82 1.46
N PRO A 86 12.67 -35.59 1.52
CA PRO A 86 12.91 -36.54 2.61
C PRO A 86 12.99 -35.83 3.97
N PRO A 87 12.58 -36.50 5.06
CA PRO A 87 12.46 -35.87 6.38
C PRO A 87 13.76 -35.26 6.92
N ASN A 88 14.92 -35.82 6.55
CA ASN A 88 16.23 -35.34 6.99
C ASN A 88 16.62 -33.98 6.36
N GLU A 89 16.11 -33.66 5.16
CA GLU A 89 16.49 -32.46 4.40
C GLU A 89 15.37 -31.41 4.34
N ARG A 90 14.20 -31.74 4.88
CA ARG A 90 12.99 -30.90 4.83
C ARG A 90 13.20 -29.49 5.38
N SER A 91 13.95 -29.36 6.47
CA SER A 91 14.24 -28.04 7.07
C SER A 91 15.09 -27.15 6.15
N ARG A 92 16.13 -27.74 5.51
CA ARG A 92 17.04 -27.01 4.61
C ARG A 92 16.32 -26.53 3.35
N MET A 93 15.53 -27.41 2.75
CA MET A 93 14.73 -27.07 1.58
C MET A 93 13.61 -26.07 1.92
N GLY A 94 12.98 -26.21 3.09
CA GLY A 94 12.03 -25.22 3.60
C GLY A 94 12.65 -23.84 3.70
N ALA A 95 13.83 -23.72 4.34
CA ALA A 95 14.55 -22.44 4.45
C ALA A 95 14.84 -21.81 3.08
N PHE A 96 15.20 -22.62 2.07
CA PHE A 96 15.44 -22.13 0.71
C PHE A 96 14.17 -21.55 0.07
N VAL A 97 13.03 -22.23 0.22
CA VAL A 97 11.73 -21.75 -0.30
C VAL A 97 11.31 -20.44 0.38
N TYR A 98 11.48 -20.33 1.70
CA TYR A 98 11.18 -19.10 2.43
C TYR A 98 12.11 -17.93 2.09
N ALA A 99 13.38 -18.21 1.83
CA ALA A 99 14.31 -17.19 1.34
C ALA A 99 13.86 -16.62 -0.01
N GLY A 100 13.25 -17.44 -0.87
CA GLY A 100 12.64 -17.01 -2.13
C GLY A 100 11.57 -15.93 -1.94
N ALA A 101 10.72 -16.05 -0.91
CA ALA A 101 9.71 -15.03 -0.62
C ALA A 101 10.35 -13.67 -0.26
N GLN A 102 11.41 -13.68 0.55
CA GLN A 102 12.15 -12.45 0.90
C GLN A 102 12.86 -11.84 -0.31
N PHE A 103 13.47 -12.69 -1.15
CA PHE A 103 14.09 -12.26 -2.40
C PHE A 103 13.08 -11.59 -3.34
N GLY A 104 11.86 -12.16 -3.45
CA GLY A 104 10.76 -11.57 -4.21
C GLY A 104 10.44 -10.15 -3.77
N THR A 105 10.37 -9.89 -2.46
CA THR A 105 10.13 -8.55 -1.90
C THR A 105 11.25 -7.57 -2.24
N ILE A 106 12.52 -8.01 -2.18
CA ILE A 106 13.69 -7.17 -2.50
C ILE A 106 13.66 -6.74 -3.97
N VAL A 107 13.20 -7.60 -4.88
CA VAL A 107 13.10 -7.29 -6.31
C VAL A 107 11.83 -6.51 -6.63
N SER A 108 10.70 -6.85 -6.01
CA SER A 108 9.41 -6.26 -6.30
C SER A 108 9.30 -4.81 -5.83
N MET A 109 9.91 -4.45 -4.70
CA MET A 109 9.84 -3.10 -4.15
C MET A 109 10.47 -2.04 -5.09
N PRO A 110 11.73 -2.18 -5.56
CA PRO A 110 12.29 -1.24 -6.54
C PRO A 110 11.56 -1.27 -7.88
N LEU A 111 11.17 -2.45 -8.36
CA LEU A 111 10.47 -2.60 -9.64
C LEU A 111 9.12 -1.89 -9.63
N SER A 112 8.36 -1.99 -8.54
CA SER A 112 7.10 -1.24 -8.38
C SER A 112 7.33 0.27 -8.36
N GLY A 113 8.42 0.74 -7.76
CA GLY A 113 8.81 2.15 -7.79
C GLY A 113 9.13 2.65 -9.19
N LEU A 114 9.88 1.88 -9.99
CA LEU A 114 10.20 2.22 -11.37
C LEU A 114 8.96 2.22 -12.27
N LEU A 115 8.07 1.25 -12.10
CA LEU A 115 6.81 1.16 -12.83
C LEU A 115 5.85 2.30 -12.45
N ALA A 116 5.88 2.78 -11.21
CA ALA A 116 5.08 3.94 -10.80
C ALA A 116 5.54 5.24 -11.48
N GLU A 117 6.84 5.40 -11.75
CA GLU A 117 7.42 6.62 -12.35
C GLU A 117 7.38 6.61 -13.88
N TYR A 118 7.71 5.47 -14.50
CA TYR A 118 7.86 5.33 -15.96
C TYR A 118 6.74 4.50 -16.62
N GLY A 119 5.76 4.03 -15.85
CA GLY A 119 4.69 3.18 -16.35
C GLY A 119 3.62 3.90 -17.16
N PHE A 120 2.87 3.13 -17.93
CA PHE A 120 1.76 3.62 -18.75
C PHE A 120 0.56 4.06 -17.90
N ASP A 121 -0.22 5.00 -18.43
CA ASP A 121 -1.53 5.43 -17.89
C ASP A 121 -1.49 5.91 -16.42
N GLY A 122 -0.50 6.75 -16.09
CA GLY A 122 -0.31 7.28 -14.74
C GLY A 122 0.45 6.34 -13.79
N GLY A 123 1.15 5.33 -14.32
CA GLY A 123 2.12 4.49 -13.60
C GLY A 123 1.50 3.43 -12.68
N TRP A 124 0.46 3.80 -11.92
CA TRP A 124 -0.18 2.92 -10.95
C TRP A 124 -0.84 1.67 -11.57
N PRO A 125 -1.62 1.77 -12.66
CA PRO A 125 -2.25 0.59 -13.27
C PRO A 125 -1.21 -0.40 -13.82
N SER A 126 -0.07 0.10 -14.32
CA SER A 126 0.98 -0.69 -14.95
C SER A 126 1.58 -1.76 -14.04
N ILE A 127 1.66 -1.47 -12.73
CA ILE A 127 2.18 -2.38 -11.71
C ILE A 127 1.33 -3.66 -11.68
N PHE A 128 -0.01 -3.51 -11.62
CA PHE A 128 -0.92 -4.64 -11.56
C PHE A 128 -0.86 -5.51 -12.81
N TYR A 129 -0.75 -4.89 -13.99
CA TYR A 129 -0.64 -5.64 -15.25
C TYR A 129 0.67 -6.41 -15.35
N VAL A 130 1.81 -5.79 -15.03
CA VAL A 130 3.12 -6.45 -15.14
C VAL A 130 3.25 -7.59 -14.14
N PHE A 131 2.99 -7.35 -12.85
CA PHE A 131 3.05 -8.40 -11.83
C PHE A 131 1.97 -9.48 -12.03
N GLY A 132 0.78 -9.08 -12.48
CA GLY A 132 -0.30 -10.02 -12.81
C GLY A 132 0.05 -10.96 -13.95
N ILE A 133 0.57 -10.44 -15.07
CA ILE A 133 0.97 -11.27 -16.22
C ILE A 133 2.11 -12.21 -15.85
N ILE A 134 3.14 -11.72 -15.16
CA ILE A 134 4.26 -12.56 -14.69
C ILE A 134 3.73 -13.68 -13.78
N GLY A 135 2.80 -13.36 -12.86
CA GLY A 135 2.17 -14.33 -11.98
C GLY A 135 1.35 -15.39 -12.73
N VAL A 136 0.60 -15.01 -13.77
CA VAL A 136 -0.17 -15.94 -14.60
C VAL A 136 0.77 -16.85 -15.40
N VAL A 137 1.80 -16.30 -16.04
CA VAL A 137 2.79 -17.08 -16.79
C VAL A 137 3.49 -18.08 -15.88
N TRP A 138 3.90 -17.64 -14.68
CA TRP A 138 4.52 -18.52 -13.69
C TRP A 138 3.56 -19.61 -13.20
N SER A 139 2.29 -19.28 -12.97
CA SER A 139 1.26 -20.25 -12.56
C SER A 139 1.03 -21.32 -13.61
N VAL A 140 0.95 -20.93 -14.89
CA VAL A 140 0.85 -21.87 -16.01
C VAL A 140 2.09 -22.75 -16.10
N ALA A 141 3.29 -22.17 -15.99
CA ALA A 141 4.53 -22.93 -15.97
C ALA A 141 4.58 -23.92 -14.79
N PHE A 142 4.11 -23.52 -13.61
CA PHE A 142 4.07 -24.36 -12.42
C PHE A 142 3.14 -25.56 -12.59
N ILE A 143 1.95 -25.36 -13.18
CA ILE A 143 1.00 -26.44 -13.48
C ILE A 143 1.60 -27.45 -14.46
N TRP A 144 2.42 -27.00 -15.40
CA TRP A 144 3.05 -27.89 -16.39
C TRP A 144 4.29 -28.61 -15.86
N LEU A 145 5.05 -27.99 -14.95
CA LEU A 145 6.33 -28.51 -14.47
C LEU A 145 6.20 -29.32 -13.18
N VAL A 146 5.23 -29.02 -12.33
CA VAL A 146 5.10 -29.60 -10.99
C VAL A 146 3.95 -30.59 -10.93
N TYR A 147 4.27 -31.83 -10.58
CA TYR A 147 3.29 -32.89 -10.38
C TYR A 147 2.90 -33.00 -8.90
N GLU A 148 1.64 -33.36 -8.62
CA GLU A 148 1.12 -33.41 -7.24
C GLU A 148 1.63 -34.62 -6.43
N ASP A 149 1.93 -35.72 -7.12
CA ASP A 149 2.42 -36.95 -6.51
C ASP A 149 3.74 -37.41 -7.14
N PRO A 150 4.75 -37.75 -6.33
CA PRO A 150 6.01 -38.33 -6.81
C PRO A 150 5.80 -39.70 -7.50
N SER A 151 4.65 -40.34 -7.27
CA SER A 151 4.23 -41.57 -7.93
C SER A 151 3.89 -41.39 -9.41
N SER A 152 3.39 -40.20 -9.79
CA SER A 152 2.93 -39.85 -11.13
C SER A 152 4.04 -39.26 -12.00
N HIS A 153 5.23 -39.02 -11.43
CA HIS A 153 6.37 -38.48 -12.14
C HIS A 153 7.07 -39.59 -12.97
N PRO A 154 7.24 -39.46 -14.30
CA PRO A 154 7.82 -40.51 -15.14
C PRO A 154 9.30 -40.83 -14.86
N ARG A 155 9.96 -40.03 -14.01
CA ARG A 155 11.42 -40.02 -13.82
C ARG A 155 11.91 -40.35 -12.39
N ILE A 156 11.02 -40.76 -11.48
CA ILE A 156 11.38 -41.08 -10.08
C ILE A 156 11.61 -42.60 -9.91
N ASP A 157 12.72 -42.94 -9.25
CA ASP A 157 13.14 -44.32 -8.95
C ASP A 157 12.27 -44.96 -7.83
N GLU A 158 11.99 -46.25 -7.93
CA GLU A 158 11.11 -46.95 -6.97
C GLU A 158 11.66 -46.98 -5.54
N ARG A 159 12.99 -46.85 -5.38
CA ARG A 159 13.65 -46.79 -4.07
C ARG A 159 13.30 -45.52 -3.29
N GLU A 160 13.12 -44.40 -3.98
CA GLU A 160 12.77 -43.12 -3.36
C GLU A 160 11.30 -43.11 -2.91
N LYS A 161 10.40 -43.76 -3.66
CA LYS A 161 8.96 -43.85 -3.32
C LYS A 161 8.71 -44.51 -1.95
N LYS A 162 9.53 -45.49 -1.56
CA LYS A 162 9.42 -46.19 -0.28
C LYS A 162 9.95 -45.38 0.90
N TYR A 163 10.87 -44.44 0.65
CA TYR A 163 11.49 -43.59 1.68
C TYR A 163 10.62 -42.37 2.05
N ILE A 164 9.66 -42.02 1.19
CA ILE A 164 8.87 -40.78 1.28
C ILE A 164 7.49 -40.95 1.94
N ASN A 165 6.88 -42.15 1.93
CA ASN A 165 5.49 -42.38 2.35
C ASN A 165 5.32 -43.19 3.67
N PRO A 166 5.79 -42.73 4.84
CA PRO A 166 5.27 -43.25 6.10
C PRO A 166 3.85 -42.71 6.36
N PRO A 167 2.88 -43.53 6.80
CA PRO A 167 1.53 -43.07 7.11
C PRO A 167 1.54 -42.08 8.27
N ILE A 168 0.93 -40.90 8.06
CA ILE A 168 0.90 -39.81 9.05
C ILE A 168 -0.27 -40.03 10.03
N PRO A 169 -0.03 -40.23 11.34
CA PRO A 169 -1.10 -40.50 12.30
C PRO A 169 -1.73 -39.19 12.82
N PHE A 170 -2.58 -38.54 12.01
CA PHE A 170 -3.25 -37.27 12.37
C PHE A 170 -3.93 -37.30 13.75
N LYS A 171 -4.60 -38.41 14.09
CA LYS A 171 -5.29 -38.57 15.39
C LYS A 171 -4.33 -38.59 16.58
N ALA A 172 -3.10 -39.09 16.39
CA ALA A 172 -2.08 -39.12 17.44
C ALA A 172 -1.43 -37.74 17.62
N ILE A 173 -1.23 -37.00 16.53
CA ILE A 173 -0.66 -35.64 16.54
C ILE A 173 -1.60 -34.69 17.30
N ILE A 174 -2.89 -34.69 16.98
CA ILE A 174 -3.86 -33.78 17.61
C ILE A 174 -4.01 -34.05 19.11
N LYS A 175 -3.88 -35.31 19.55
CA LYS A 175 -3.96 -35.67 20.98
C LYS A 175 -2.66 -35.41 21.76
N SER A 176 -1.59 -34.98 21.10
CA SER A 176 -0.30 -34.80 21.74
C SER A 176 -0.17 -33.42 22.41
N LEU A 177 0.37 -33.38 23.64
CA LEU A 177 0.65 -32.12 24.35
C LEU A 177 1.64 -31.20 23.59
N PRO A 178 2.73 -31.74 22.98
CA PRO A 178 3.68 -30.91 22.24
C PRO A 178 3.05 -30.16 21.07
N PHE A 179 2.03 -30.73 20.43
CA PHE A 179 1.29 -30.06 19.35
C PHE A 179 0.64 -28.76 19.84
N TYR A 180 -0.05 -28.80 20.99
CA TYR A 180 -0.69 -27.60 21.55
C TYR A 180 0.35 -26.56 22.03
N ALA A 181 1.47 -27.00 22.61
CA ALA A 181 2.55 -26.10 23.01
C ALA A 181 3.11 -25.32 21.81
N ILE A 182 3.37 -26.01 20.69
CA ILE A 182 3.85 -25.40 19.45
C ILE A 182 2.77 -24.49 18.84
N LEU A 183 1.50 -24.90 18.88
CA LEU A 183 0.38 -24.09 18.38
C LEU A 183 0.31 -22.73 19.08
N PHE A 184 0.28 -22.72 20.42
CA PHE A 184 0.23 -21.47 21.18
C PHE A 184 1.49 -20.63 21.03
N ALA A 185 2.67 -21.27 21.00
CA ALA A 185 3.93 -20.56 20.74
C ALA A 185 3.93 -19.89 19.36
N HIS A 186 3.43 -20.58 18.32
CA HIS A 186 3.35 -20.04 16.97
C HIS A 186 2.29 -18.93 16.85
N MET A 187 1.16 -19.06 17.53
CA MET A 187 0.16 -17.98 17.63
C MET A 187 0.75 -16.74 18.28
N GLY A 188 1.47 -16.89 19.40
CA GLY A 188 2.14 -15.79 20.08
C GLY A 188 3.22 -15.13 19.20
N GLN A 189 4.01 -15.94 18.50
CA GLN A 189 5.03 -15.46 17.57
C GLN A 189 4.41 -14.66 16.41
N ASN A 190 3.37 -15.19 15.76
CA ASN A 190 2.69 -14.51 14.66
C ASN A 190 2.06 -13.20 15.13
N TYR A 191 1.33 -13.23 16.25
CA TYR A 191 0.71 -12.02 16.81
C TYR A 191 1.75 -10.96 17.16
N GLY A 192 2.84 -11.34 17.83
CA GLY A 192 3.91 -10.42 18.22
C GLY A 192 4.65 -9.84 17.02
N TYR A 193 4.94 -10.66 16.01
CA TYR A 193 5.61 -10.22 14.78
C TYR A 193 4.76 -9.21 13.99
N GLU A 194 3.49 -9.52 13.75
CA GLU A 194 2.59 -8.63 13.02
C GLU A 194 2.35 -7.32 13.78
N THR A 195 2.12 -7.39 15.10
CA THR A 195 1.96 -6.20 15.94
C THR A 195 3.19 -5.30 15.88
N LEU A 196 4.38 -5.90 15.96
CA LEU A 196 5.62 -5.14 15.86
C LEU A 196 5.71 -4.46 14.50
N MET A 197 5.42 -5.16 13.40
CA MET A 197 5.47 -4.60 12.06
C MET A 197 4.46 -3.45 11.85
N THR A 198 3.25 -3.54 12.41
CA THR A 198 2.23 -2.49 12.28
C THR A 198 2.50 -1.27 13.15
N GLU A 199 3.00 -1.46 14.37
CA GLU A 199 3.22 -0.38 15.33
C GLU A 199 4.58 0.31 15.18
N LEU A 200 5.56 -0.36 14.56
CA LEU A 200 6.92 0.17 14.39
C LEU A 200 6.95 1.54 13.67
N PRO A 201 6.22 1.77 12.55
CA PRO A 201 6.15 3.09 11.92
C PRO A 201 5.53 4.16 12.82
N THR A 202 4.48 3.80 13.57
CA THR A 202 3.78 4.72 14.49
C THR A 202 4.68 5.11 15.65
N TYR A 203 5.37 4.14 16.25
CA TYR A 203 6.32 4.36 17.34
C TYR A 203 7.48 5.26 16.94
N MET A 204 8.12 4.99 15.79
CA MET A 204 9.23 5.82 15.29
C MET A 204 8.82 7.27 15.04
N LYS A 205 7.58 7.50 14.57
CA LYS A 205 7.04 8.84 14.30
C LYS A 205 6.65 9.57 15.59
N GLN A 206 5.94 8.90 16.50
CA GLN A 206 5.34 9.55 17.66
C GLN A 206 6.31 9.71 18.84
N VAL A 207 7.10 8.68 19.13
CA VAL A 207 8.01 8.65 20.28
C VAL A 207 9.39 9.17 19.89
N LEU A 208 10.00 8.59 18.84
CA LEU A 208 11.35 8.96 18.40
C LEU A 208 11.39 10.24 17.55
N ARG A 209 10.23 10.74 17.11
CA ARG A 209 10.08 11.94 16.26
C ARG A 209 10.92 11.91 14.98
N PHE A 210 11.26 10.73 14.46
CA PHE A 210 11.97 10.61 13.20
C PHE A 210 11.04 10.91 12.01
N SER A 211 11.57 11.57 10.99
CA SER A 211 10.85 11.77 9.73
C SER A 211 10.68 10.43 9.01
N ILE A 212 9.47 10.12 8.55
CA ILE A 212 9.16 8.92 7.75
C ILE A 212 10.11 8.78 6.54
N LYS A 213 10.60 9.91 6.00
CA LYS A 213 11.57 9.96 4.90
C LYS A 213 12.98 9.50 5.31
N GLU A 214 13.34 9.55 6.58
CA GLU A 214 14.62 9.05 7.11
C GLU A 214 14.54 7.57 7.43
N VAL A 215 13.43 7.13 8.03
CA VAL A 215 13.14 5.71 8.28
C VAL A 215 13.13 4.91 6.97
N ARG A 216 12.41 5.38 5.96
CA ARG A 216 12.39 4.75 4.62
C ARG A 216 13.79 4.70 3.99
N ARG A 217 14.61 5.72 4.19
CA ARG A 217 15.99 5.79 3.69
C ARG A 217 16.91 4.79 4.37
N CYS A 218 16.73 4.58 5.68
CA CYS A 218 17.45 3.60 6.47
C CYS A 218 17.08 2.17 6.06
N ILE A 219 15.78 1.89 5.90
CA ILE A 219 15.25 0.58 5.47
C ILE A 219 15.70 0.23 4.04
N LEU A 220 15.68 1.19 3.10
CA LEU A 220 16.13 0.97 1.73
C LEU A 220 17.66 0.99 1.55
N GLY A 221 18.44 1.12 2.63
CA GLY A 221 19.90 1.21 2.55
C GLY A 221 20.40 2.39 1.70
N MET A 222 19.56 3.40 1.47
CA MET A 222 19.85 4.54 0.60
C MET A 222 20.72 5.56 1.33
N ASN A 223 21.96 5.18 1.60
CA ASN A 223 22.99 6.03 2.20
C ASN A 223 23.63 7.02 1.20
N SER A 224 22.93 7.38 0.12
CA SER A 224 23.54 8.13 -1.01
C SER A 224 23.41 9.65 -0.95
N LEU A 225 22.79 10.25 0.08
CA LEU A 225 22.58 11.71 0.11
C LEU A 225 23.40 12.48 1.16
N ARG A 226 24.04 11.81 2.13
CA ARG A 226 24.98 12.48 3.03
C ARG A 226 26.34 12.78 2.35
N VAL A 227 26.73 11.98 1.36
CA VAL A 227 27.97 12.21 0.59
C VAL A 227 27.83 13.36 -0.43
N LYS A 228 26.63 13.63 -0.96
CA LYS A 228 26.43 14.75 -1.91
C LYS A 228 26.46 16.10 -1.18
N ASN A 229 25.75 16.20 -0.05
CA ASN A 229 25.73 17.45 0.74
C ASN A 229 27.08 17.74 1.43
N SER A 230 27.86 16.73 1.80
CA SER A 230 29.23 16.94 2.32
C SER A 230 30.23 17.31 1.22
N ARG A 231 30.11 16.76 0.00
CA ARG A 231 30.95 17.17 -1.14
C ARG A 231 30.67 18.60 -1.58
N ASP A 232 29.40 19.01 -1.63
CA ASP A 232 29.03 20.39 -1.98
C ASP A 232 29.50 21.41 -0.92
N LYS A 233 29.57 21.00 0.35
CA LYS A 233 30.14 21.83 1.42
C LYS A 233 31.68 21.88 1.37
N LEU A 234 32.35 20.77 1.06
CA LEU A 234 33.81 20.72 0.91
C LEU A 234 34.29 21.49 -0.33
N LEU A 235 33.58 21.40 -1.45
CA LEU A 235 33.90 22.15 -2.67
C LEU A 235 33.72 23.67 -2.48
N LYS A 236 32.74 24.10 -1.68
CA LYS A 236 32.58 25.52 -1.31
C LYS A 236 33.65 26.01 -0.32
N ALA A 237 34.18 25.13 0.53
CA ALA A 237 35.25 25.46 1.47
C ALA A 237 36.64 25.47 0.82
N LEU A 238 36.85 24.73 -0.27
CA LEU A 238 38.09 24.72 -1.06
C LEU A 238 38.14 25.81 -2.16
N ALA A 239 37.02 26.51 -2.39
CA ALA A 239 36.90 27.60 -3.35
C ALA A 239 37.03 29.00 -2.70
N LEU A 240 37.45 29.06 -1.44
CA LEU A 240 37.85 30.25 -0.67
C LEU A 240 39.32 30.12 -0.29
#